data_AF-X1GST8-F1
#
_entry.id   AF-X1GST8-F1
#
_cell.length_a   1.000
_cell.length_b   1.000
_cell.length_c   1.000
_cell.angle_alpha   90.00
_cell.angle_beta   90.00
_cell.angle_gamma   90.00
#
_symmetry.space_group_name_H-M   'P 1'
#
loop_
_entity.id
_entity.type
_entity.pdbx_description
1 polymer ?
#
loop_
_entity_poly.entity_id
_entity_poly.type
_entity_poly.pdbx_seq_one_letter_code
_entity_poly.pdbx_strand_id
1 'polypeptide(L)'
;MEKTILSVKNLKTYFFTKRGIVKAVDGIDFDLLKSECLCLVGESGCGKTVTALSILGLIDTPPGRIVDGEIYYDDINLLKCPREQVRHIRGKEIAMIFQDAQSALNPVFTIGDQIAEQIKLHLGANNREAKARTVSLLEEVGIPSPEEAADYYPHQLSGGMKQ
;
A
#
# COMPACT_ATOMS: atom_id res chain seq x y z
N MET A 1 -18.87 -20.43 -6.23
CA MET A 1 -18.90 -19.65 -4.97
C MET A 1 -17.88 -18.56 -5.11
N GLU A 2 -18.27 -17.31 -4.83
CA GLU A 2 -17.36 -16.17 -4.86
C GLU A 2 -16.32 -16.33 -3.74
N LYS A 3 -15.04 -16.19 -4.11
CA LYS A 3 -13.92 -16.39 -3.18
C LYS A 3 -13.65 -15.06 -2.46
N THR A 4 -13.73 -15.05 -1.14
CA THR A 4 -13.27 -13.91 -0.32
C THR A 4 -11.75 -13.78 -0.46
N ILE A 5 -11.27 -12.61 -0.87
CA ILE A 5 -9.82 -12.35 -1.00
C ILE A 5 -9.26 -11.66 0.24
N LEU A 6 -10.05 -10.82 0.89
CA LEU A 6 -9.69 -10.14 2.13
C LEU A 6 -10.86 -10.25 3.12
N SER A 7 -10.57 -10.63 4.35
CA SER A 7 -11.54 -10.67 5.45
C SER A 7 -10.97 -9.95 6.66
N VAL A 8 -11.69 -8.95 7.16
CA VAL A 8 -11.35 -8.18 8.36
C VAL A 8 -12.37 -8.51 9.42
N LYS A 9 -11.90 -8.93 10.60
CA LYS A 9 -12.77 -9.39 11.70
C LYS A 9 -12.42 -8.70 13.00
N ASN A 10 -13.40 -8.05 13.63
CA ASN A 10 -13.30 -7.34 14.91
C ASN A 10 -12.02 -6.49 15.03
N LEU A 11 -11.63 -5.81 13.95
CA LEU A 11 -10.38 -5.06 13.90
C LEU A 11 -10.46 -3.85 14.83
N LYS A 12 -9.47 -3.72 15.73
CA LYS A 12 -9.34 -2.57 16.64
C LYS A 12 -7.96 -1.97 16.53
N THR A 13 -7.88 -0.72 16.09
CA THR A 13 -6.63 0.03 15.96
C THR A 13 -6.74 1.32 16.76
N TYR A 14 -5.96 1.39 17.84
CA TYR A 14 -6.00 2.49 18.81
C TYR A 14 -4.68 3.25 18.84
N PHE A 15 -4.75 4.54 19.15
CA PHE A 15 -3.61 5.42 19.34
C PHE A 15 -3.52 5.84 20.81
N PHE A 16 -2.39 5.55 21.44
CA PHE A 16 -2.14 5.86 22.84
C PHE A 16 -1.43 7.20 22.95
N THR A 17 -2.20 8.27 23.15
CA THR A 17 -1.68 9.64 23.22
C THR A 17 -1.56 10.11 24.67
N LYS A 18 -0.83 11.21 24.90
CA LYS A 18 -0.76 11.86 26.23
C LYS A 18 -2.13 12.33 26.76
N ARG A 19 -3.10 12.55 25.86
CA ARG A 19 -4.46 13.02 26.20
C ARG A 19 -5.47 11.88 26.38
N GLY A 20 -5.03 10.62 26.21
CA GLY A 20 -5.87 9.44 26.31
C GLY A 20 -5.79 8.55 25.07
N ILE A 21 -6.63 7.52 25.05
CA ILE A 21 -6.70 6.52 23.98
C ILE A 21 -7.68 7.02 22.92
N VAL A 22 -7.20 7.20 21.69
CA VAL A 22 -8.04 7.47 20.52
C VAL A 22 -8.32 6.13 19.84
N LYS A 23 -9.59 5.75 19.78
CA LYS A 23 -10.03 4.53 19.09
C LYS A 23 -10.35 4.83 17.64
N ALA A 24 -9.33 4.82 16.79
CA ALA A 24 -9.50 5.18 15.38
C ALA A 24 -10.26 4.10 14.58
N VAL A 25 -10.12 2.84 14.96
CA VAL A 25 -10.94 1.71 14.49
C VAL A 25 -11.35 0.91 15.71
N ASP A 26 -12.66 0.68 15.93
CA ASP A 26 -13.20 0.04 17.13
C ASP A 26 -14.19 -1.09 16.78
N GLY A 27 -13.65 -2.23 16.31
CA GLY A 27 -14.43 -3.45 16.10
C GLY A 27 -15.18 -3.45 14.78
N ILE A 28 -14.45 -3.33 13.66
CA ILE A 28 -15.04 -3.41 12.32
C ILE A 28 -14.90 -4.82 11.76
N ASP A 29 -15.91 -5.21 10.98
CA ASP A 29 -16.01 -6.49 10.27
C ASP A 29 -16.43 -6.23 8.83
N PHE A 30 -15.69 -6.75 7.86
CA PHE A 30 -16.09 -6.77 6.46
C PHE A 30 -15.29 -7.80 5.66
N ASP A 31 -15.89 -8.25 4.57
CA ASP A 31 -15.26 -9.10 3.56
C ASP A 31 -15.17 -8.34 2.24
N LEU A 32 -14.13 -8.63 1.47
CA LEU A 32 -13.96 -8.22 0.08
C LEU A 32 -13.79 -9.48 -0.76
N LEU A 33 -14.65 -9.63 -1.75
CA LEU A 33 -14.62 -10.74 -2.68
C LEU A 33 -13.60 -10.50 -3.80
N LYS A 34 -13.11 -11.57 -4.40
CA LYS A 34 -12.23 -11.47 -5.55
C LYS A 34 -12.94 -10.75 -6.69
N SER A 35 -12.27 -9.78 -7.31
CA SER A 35 -12.78 -8.93 -8.38
C SER A 35 -13.92 -7.98 -7.97
N GLU A 36 -14.16 -7.82 -6.67
CA GLU A 36 -15.06 -6.79 -6.14
C GLU A 36 -14.31 -5.46 -5.94
N CYS A 37 -15.04 -4.35 -6.02
CA CYS A 37 -14.58 -3.04 -5.60
C CYS A 37 -15.35 -2.61 -4.35
N LEU A 38 -14.67 -2.56 -3.21
CA LEU A 38 -15.24 -2.08 -1.94
C LEU A 38 -14.82 -0.63 -1.69
N CYS A 39 -15.80 0.25 -1.51
CA CYS A 39 -15.58 1.65 -1.19
C CYS A 39 -15.88 1.94 0.29
N LEU A 40 -14.90 2.46 1.02
CA LEU A 40 -15.07 2.89 2.41
C LEU A 40 -15.30 4.40 2.45
N VAL A 41 -16.50 4.82 2.83
CA VAL A 41 -16.92 6.23 2.87
C VAL A 41 -17.19 6.69 4.30
N GLY A 42 -17.04 8.00 4.54
CA GLY A 42 -17.28 8.61 5.85
C GLY A 42 -16.58 9.96 5.98
N GLU A 43 -16.85 10.67 7.06
CA GLU A 43 -16.30 12.01 7.32
C GLU A 43 -14.79 12.01 7.55
N SER A 44 -14.16 13.18 7.45
CA SER A 44 -12.74 13.33 7.78
C SER A 44 -12.47 12.87 9.22
N GLY A 45 -11.41 12.07 9.42
CA GLY A 45 -11.04 11.55 10.75
C GLY A 45 -11.84 10.33 11.24
N CYS A 46 -12.79 9.79 10.48
CA CYS A 46 -13.60 8.63 10.92
C CYS A 46 -12.89 7.27 10.85
N GLY A 47 -11.57 7.23 10.66
CA GLY A 47 -10.79 5.98 10.68
C GLY A 47 -10.51 5.31 9.33
N LYS A 48 -11.00 5.82 8.20
CA LYS A 48 -10.82 5.18 6.86
C LYS A 48 -9.35 4.87 6.51
N THR A 49 -8.48 5.87 6.60
CA THR A 49 -7.05 5.71 6.31
C THR A 49 -6.41 4.75 7.32
N VAL A 50 -6.83 4.80 8.59
CA VAL A 50 -6.33 3.90 9.64
C VAL A 50 -6.74 2.45 9.35
N THR A 51 -7.95 2.20 8.85
CA THR A 51 -8.38 0.87 8.40
C THR A 51 -7.47 0.33 7.31
N ALA A 52 -7.23 1.10 6.24
CA ALA A 52 -6.35 0.69 5.14
C ALA A 52 -4.91 0.43 5.60
N LEU A 53 -4.35 1.33 6.40
CA LEU A 53 -3.00 1.17 6.97
C LEU A 53 -2.91 -0.01 7.94
N SER A 54 -3.98 -0.33 8.67
CA SER A 54 -4.02 -1.49 9.57
C SER A 54 -3.98 -2.80 8.81
N ILE A 55 -4.74 -2.90 7.71
CA ILE A 55 -4.73 -4.07 6.80
C ILE A 55 -3.33 -4.33 6.25
N LEU A 56 -2.66 -3.27 5.81
CA LEU A 56 -1.31 -3.35 5.31
C LEU A 56 -0.24 -3.36 6.41
N GLY A 57 -0.60 -3.31 7.69
CA GLY A 57 0.34 -3.24 8.82
C GLY A 57 1.39 -2.12 8.66
N LEU A 58 0.92 -0.93 8.26
CA LEU A 58 1.69 0.31 8.07
C LEU A 58 1.34 1.37 9.13
N ILE A 59 0.70 0.98 10.23
CA ILE A 59 0.41 1.87 11.35
C ILE A 59 1.70 2.23 12.09
N ASP A 60 1.98 3.53 12.18
CA ASP A 60 3.10 4.05 12.98
C ASP A 60 2.96 3.63 14.44
N THR A 61 3.97 2.89 14.92
CA THR A 61 4.00 2.29 16.25
C THR A 61 5.30 2.67 16.95
N PRO A 62 5.30 3.52 17.99
CA PRO A 62 4.17 4.24 18.61
C PRO A 62 3.69 5.49 17.81
N PRO A 63 2.47 6.03 18.08
CA PRO A 63 1.54 5.67 19.15
C PRO A 63 0.41 4.72 18.76
N GLY A 64 0.29 4.33 17.49
CA GLY A 64 -0.74 3.41 17.00
C GLY A 64 -0.44 1.96 17.36
N ARG A 65 -1.49 1.17 17.62
CA ARG A 65 -1.40 -0.28 17.82
C ARG A 65 -2.70 -0.95 17.35
N ILE A 66 -2.55 -2.08 16.65
CA ILE A 66 -3.65 -3.03 16.48
C ILE A 66 -3.77 -3.80 17.80
N VAL A 67 -4.86 -3.59 18.53
CA VAL A 67 -5.04 -4.14 19.89
C VAL A 67 -5.86 -5.42 19.90
N ASP A 68 -6.62 -5.68 18.83
CA ASP A 68 -7.50 -6.83 18.69
C ASP A 68 -7.91 -7.00 17.20
N GLY A 69 -8.43 -8.18 16.88
CA GLY A 69 -8.97 -8.53 15.58
C GLY A 69 -8.04 -9.38 14.72
N GLU A 70 -8.54 -9.71 13.53
CA GLU A 70 -7.85 -10.55 12.56
C GLU A 70 -8.01 -9.97 11.14
N ILE A 71 -6.97 -10.15 10.33
CA ILE A 71 -6.95 -9.70 8.94
C ILE A 71 -6.45 -10.86 8.12
N TYR A 72 -7.29 -11.41 7.26
CA TYR A 72 -6.96 -12.52 6.38
C TYR A 72 -6.82 -12.03 4.94
N TYR A 73 -5.73 -12.37 4.29
CA TYR A 73 -5.56 -12.26 2.84
C TYR A 73 -5.34 -13.65 2.26
N ASP A 74 -6.24 -14.11 1.40
CA ASP A 74 -6.23 -15.47 0.83
C ASP A 74 -5.90 -16.56 1.88
N ASP A 75 -6.73 -16.63 2.93
CA ASP A 75 -6.60 -17.53 4.10
C ASP A 75 -5.37 -17.30 5.02
N ILE A 76 -4.46 -16.38 4.67
CA ILE A 76 -3.30 -16.05 5.50
C ILE A 76 -3.65 -14.93 6.49
N ASN A 77 -3.54 -15.20 7.79
CA ASN A 77 -3.68 -14.16 8.81
C ASN A 77 -2.45 -13.23 8.82
N LEU A 78 -2.61 -12.03 8.27
CA LEU A 78 -1.56 -11.02 8.10
C LEU A 78 -0.97 -10.50 9.42
N LEU A 79 -1.70 -10.61 10.54
CA LEU A 79 -1.23 -10.17 11.85
C LEU A 79 -0.39 -11.24 12.56
N LYS A 80 -0.51 -12.50 12.14
CA LYS A 80 0.14 -13.66 12.79
C LYS A 80 1.23 -14.30 11.93
N CYS A 81 1.26 -14.05 10.63
CA CYS A 81 2.24 -14.68 9.75
C CYS A 81 3.65 -14.04 9.87
N PRO A 82 4.72 -14.76 9.46
CA PRO A 82 6.08 -14.24 9.52
C PRO A 82 6.25 -12.97 8.69
N ARG A 83 7.10 -12.05 9.15
CA ARG A 83 7.40 -10.79 8.45
C ARG A 83 7.83 -10.98 7.00
N GLU A 84 8.56 -12.06 6.73
CA GLU A 84 8.98 -12.41 5.37
C GLU A 84 7.78 -12.71 4.47
N GLN A 85 6.78 -13.46 4.96
CA GLN A 85 5.57 -13.75 4.21
C GLN A 85 4.76 -12.47 3.96
N VAL A 86 4.65 -11.61 4.96
CA VAL A 86 4.03 -10.28 4.81
C VAL A 86 4.76 -9.45 3.74
N ARG A 87 6.09 -9.49 3.70
CA ARG A 87 6.90 -8.78 2.70
C ARG A 87 6.68 -9.29 1.28
N HIS A 88 6.44 -10.59 1.10
CA HIS A 88 6.12 -11.14 -0.22
C HIS A 88 4.72 -10.76 -0.70
N ILE A 89 3.77 -10.60 0.23
CA ILE A 89 2.39 -10.16 -0.07
C ILE A 89 2.38 -8.67 -0.41
N ARG A 90 3.04 -7.83 0.39
CA ARG A 90 3.12 -6.38 0.15
C ARG A 90 3.92 -6.08 -1.13
N GLY A 91 3.44 -5.13 -1.92
CA GLY A 91 4.10 -4.68 -3.15
C GLY A 91 3.88 -5.60 -4.36
N LYS A 92 3.60 -6.89 -4.16
CA LYS A 92 3.30 -7.84 -5.23
C LYS A 92 1.80 -8.15 -5.35
N GLU A 93 1.18 -8.53 -4.23
CA GLU A 93 -0.21 -9.00 -4.19
C GLU A 93 -1.15 -7.92 -3.63
N ILE A 94 -0.68 -7.12 -2.66
CA ILE A 94 -1.38 -5.95 -2.14
C ILE A 94 -0.47 -4.73 -2.27
N ALA A 95 -0.96 -3.69 -2.97
CA ALA A 95 -0.30 -2.41 -3.13
C ALA A 95 -1.15 -1.27 -2.57
N MET A 96 -0.51 -0.15 -2.25
CA MET A 96 -1.18 1.06 -1.78
C MET A 96 -0.71 2.26 -2.57
N ILE A 97 -1.67 3.09 -2.98
CA ILE A 97 -1.43 4.43 -3.48
C ILE A 97 -1.78 5.38 -2.34
N PHE A 98 -0.81 6.16 -1.87
CA PHE A 98 -1.00 7.07 -0.75
C PHE A 98 -1.74 8.34 -1.19
N GLN A 99 -2.43 9.00 -0.23
CA GLN A 99 -3.15 10.25 -0.49
C GLN A 99 -2.22 11.39 -0.94
N ASP A 100 -0.99 11.41 -0.46
CA ASP A 100 0.08 12.29 -0.94
C ASP A 100 1.16 11.45 -1.63
N ALA A 101 0.97 11.15 -2.91
CA ALA A 101 1.90 10.36 -3.70
C ALA A 101 3.31 11.01 -3.79
N GLN A 102 3.41 12.33 -3.64
CA GLN A 102 4.71 13.01 -3.70
C GLN A 102 5.59 12.66 -2.51
N SER A 103 4.97 12.52 -1.33
CA SER A 103 5.68 12.13 -0.11
C SER A 103 6.26 10.71 -0.17
N ALA A 104 5.74 9.86 -1.06
CA ALA A 104 6.22 8.49 -1.26
C ALA A 104 7.42 8.40 -2.21
N LEU A 105 7.71 9.44 -3.00
CA LEU A 105 8.84 9.48 -3.92
C LEU A 105 10.08 10.06 -3.23
N ASN A 106 11.18 9.33 -3.26
CA ASN A 106 12.46 9.81 -2.77
C ASN A 106 13.07 10.80 -3.80
N PRO A 107 13.35 12.06 -3.41
CA PRO A 107 13.81 13.10 -4.33
C PRO A 107 15.24 12.89 -4.84
N VAL A 108 16.01 11.97 -4.24
CA VAL A 108 17.41 11.68 -4.57
C VAL A 108 17.54 10.62 -5.66
N PHE A 109 16.49 9.86 -5.95
CA PHE A 109 16.49 8.82 -6.97
C PHE A 109 15.64 9.22 -8.16
N THR A 110 15.98 8.69 -9.34
CA THR A 110 15.12 8.83 -10.52
C THR A 110 13.82 8.05 -10.33
N ILE A 111 12.79 8.39 -11.11
CA ILE A 111 11.53 7.66 -11.15
C ILE A 111 11.78 6.22 -11.59
N GLY A 112 12.63 6.05 -12.60
CA GLY A 112 12.95 4.75 -13.15
C GLY A 112 13.67 3.84 -12.15
N ASP A 113 14.62 4.38 -11.37
CA ASP A 113 15.32 3.62 -10.33
C ASP A 113 14.36 3.11 -9.26
N GLN A 114 13.44 3.97 -8.80
CA GLN A 114 12.48 3.63 -7.75
C GLN A 114 11.50 2.54 -8.20
N ILE A 115 10.97 2.65 -9.42
CA ILE A 115 10.08 1.62 -9.99
C ILE A 115 10.85 0.32 -10.24
N ALA A 116 12.05 0.41 -10.83
CA ALA A 116 12.88 -0.76 -11.12
C ALA A 116 13.32 -1.48 -9.85
N GLU A 117 13.59 -0.76 -8.75
CA GLU A 117 13.89 -1.37 -7.46
C GLU A 117 12.75 -2.28 -6.98
N GLN A 118 11.50 -1.80 -7.03
CA GLN A 118 10.35 -2.61 -6.62
C GLN A 118 10.19 -3.86 -7.49
N ILE A 119 10.37 -3.72 -8.81
CA ILE A 119 10.33 -4.85 -9.76
C ILE A 119 11.40 -5.89 -9.41
N LYS A 120 12.64 -5.46 -9.14
CA LYS A 120 13.72 -6.38 -8.77
C LYS A 120 13.42 -7.10 -7.45
N LEU A 121 12.98 -6.36 -6.43
CA LEU A 121 12.73 -6.88 -5.09
C LEU A 121 11.58 -7.88 -5.04
N HIS A 122 10.51 -7.65 -5.81
CA HIS A 122 9.27 -8.42 -5.70
C HIS A 122 9.03 -9.41 -6.86
N LEU A 123 9.67 -9.20 -8.01
CA LEU A 123 9.52 -10.06 -9.20
C LEU A 123 10.80 -10.83 -9.58
N GLY A 124 11.93 -10.59 -8.89
CA GLY A 124 13.18 -11.31 -9.14
C GLY A 124 13.82 -11.00 -10.50
N ALA A 125 13.41 -9.90 -11.15
CA ALA A 125 13.93 -9.47 -12.44
C ALA A 125 15.39 -9.02 -12.34
N ASN A 126 16.17 -9.25 -13.40
CA ASN A 126 17.49 -8.62 -13.52
C ASN A 126 17.39 -7.14 -13.91
N ASN A 127 18.51 -6.41 -13.89
CA ASN A 127 18.51 -4.97 -14.18
C ASN A 127 17.92 -4.61 -15.56
N ARG A 128 18.18 -5.44 -16.59
CA ARG A 128 17.68 -5.18 -17.95
C ARG A 128 16.17 -5.37 -18.03
N GLU A 129 15.67 -6.45 -17.44
CA GLU A 129 14.24 -6.76 -17.34
C GLU A 129 13.49 -5.70 -16.54
N ALA A 130 14.05 -5.30 -15.40
CA ALA A 130 13.46 -4.28 -14.54
C ALA A 130 13.36 -2.93 -15.27
N LYS A 131 14.43 -2.49 -15.97
CA LYS A 131 14.40 -1.25 -16.75
C LYS A 131 13.36 -1.30 -17.89
N ALA A 132 13.31 -2.40 -18.64
CA ALA A 132 12.34 -2.57 -19.71
C ALA A 132 10.90 -2.56 -19.16
N ARG A 133 10.67 -3.23 -18.02
CA ARG A 133 9.35 -3.25 -17.38
C ARG A 133 8.95 -1.89 -16.82
N THR A 134 9.89 -1.13 -16.24
CA THR A 134 9.66 0.24 -15.80
C THR A 134 9.16 1.13 -16.94
N VAL A 135 9.84 1.12 -18.09
CA VAL A 135 9.43 1.91 -19.26
C VAL A 135 8.04 1.49 -19.74
N SER A 136 7.78 0.17 -19.82
CA SER A 136 6.46 -0.35 -20.18
C SER A 136 5.35 0.08 -19.21
N LEU A 137 5.64 0.15 -17.90
CA LEU A 137 4.66 0.63 -16.91
C LEU A 137 4.39 2.12 -17.06
N LEU A 138 5.43 2.94 -17.30
CA LEU A 138 5.28 4.38 -17.55
C LEU A 138 4.44 4.63 -18.81
N GLU A 139 4.62 3.83 -19.85
CA GLU A 139 3.80 3.87 -21.06
C GLU A 139 2.34 3.49 -20.77
N GLU A 140 2.11 2.40 -20.00
CA GLU A 140 0.78 1.90 -19.64
C GLU A 140 -0.05 2.93 -18.85
N VAL A 141 0.59 3.72 -17.99
CA VAL A 141 -0.05 4.81 -17.23
C VAL A 141 -0.09 6.15 -17.99
N GLY A 142 0.37 6.18 -19.24
CA GLY A 142 0.27 7.34 -20.12
C GLY A 142 1.29 8.45 -19.86
N ILE A 143 2.44 8.15 -19.26
CA ILE A 143 3.53 9.12 -19.10
C ILE A 143 4.18 9.40 -20.46
N PRO A 144 4.23 10.68 -20.90
CA PRO A 144 4.90 11.06 -22.14
C PRO A 144 6.40 10.74 -22.13
N SER A 145 6.94 10.30 -23.27
CA SER A 145 8.36 9.93 -23.42
C SER A 145 8.84 9.01 -22.28
N PRO A 146 8.26 7.81 -22.10
CA PRO A 146 8.47 6.98 -20.91
C PRO A 146 9.94 6.61 -20.68
N GLU A 147 10.73 6.51 -21.74
CA GLU A 147 12.17 6.24 -21.70
C GLU A 147 12.94 7.43 -21.08
N GLU A 148 12.60 8.66 -21.47
CA GLU A 148 13.19 9.89 -20.92
C GLU A 148 12.66 10.14 -19.50
N ALA A 149 11.36 9.94 -19.28
CA ALA A 149 10.72 10.15 -17.99
C ALA A 149 11.23 9.19 -16.91
N ALA A 150 11.73 8.01 -17.29
CA ALA A 150 12.41 7.11 -16.37
C ALA A 150 13.66 7.75 -15.74
N ASP A 151 14.35 8.63 -16.46
CA ASP A 151 15.55 9.31 -15.97
C ASP A 151 15.23 10.61 -15.20
N TYR A 152 13.95 11.00 -15.10
CA TYR A 152 13.53 12.17 -14.34
C TYR A 152 13.59 11.93 -12.84
N TYR A 153 13.85 12.99 -12.09
CA TYR A 153 13.65 13.05 -10.65
C TYR A 153 12.23 13.52 -10.32
N PRO A 154 11.71 13.25 -9.10
CA PRO A 154 10.35 13.63 -8.72
C PRO A 154 10.01 15.11 -8.96
N HIS A 155 10.95 16.03 -8.75
CA HIS A 155 10.69 17.47 -8.96
C HIS A 155 10.48 17.87 -10.43
N GLN A 156 10.81 17.00 -11.38
CA GLN A 156 10.61 17.22 -12.82
C GLN A 156 9.25 16.71 -13.31
N LEU A 157 8.50 15.98 -12.47
CA LEU A 157 7.14 15.53 -12.79
C LEU A 157 6.08 16.53 -12.33
N SER A 158 5.01 16.66 -13.12
CA SER A 158 3.80 17.35 -12.69
C SER A 158 3.10 16.58 -11.56
N GLY A 159 2.21 17.25 -10.82
CA GLY A 159 1.45 16.60 -9.75
C GLY A 159 0.63 15.39 -10.24
N GLY A 160 0.02 15.49 -11.42
CA GLY A 160 -0.73 14.39 -12.02
C GLY A 160 0.14 13.25 -12.54
N MET A 161 1.38 13.52 -12.94
CA MET A 161 2.34 12.46 -13.34
C MET A 161 2.94 11.71 -12.14
N LYS A 162 2.94 12.33 -10.95
CA LYS A 162 3.39 11.66 -9.71
C LYS A 162 2.32 10.75 -9.12
N GLN A 163 1.06 10.96 -9.49
CA GLN A 163 -0.09 10.22 -9.00
C GLN A 163 -0.27 8.92 -9.79
#